data_AF-A0A7W0N9Z3-F1
#
_entry.id   AF-A0A7W0N9Z3-F1
#
_cell.length_a   1.000
_cell.length_b   1.000
_cell.length_c   1.000
_cell.angle_alpha   90.00
_cell.angle_beta   90.00
_cell.angle_gamma   90.00
#
_symmetry.space_group_name_H-M   'P 1'
#
loop_
_entity.id
_entity.type
_entity.pdbx_description
1 polymer ?
#
loop_
_entity_poly.entity_id
_entity_poly.type
_entity_poly.pdbx_seq_one_letter_code
_entity_poly.pdbx_strand_id
1 'polypeptide(L)'
;MVEPSDCDRGLEPIEPMVDYYSRQMGQLAGRLMAALSLLVDLEDSYGWDGQTTQARETVRYSRLLVASVLRIVAAQAPQGDETGLAGAIDDTLQRRFDHQNGEHER
;
A
#
# COMPACT_ATOMS: atom_id res chain seq x y z
N MET A 1 -34.89 -35.62 -30.87
CA MET A 1 -35.32 -34.41 -30.14
C MET A 1 -34.37 -34.29 -28.96
N VAL A 2 -33.60 -33.21 -28.90
CA VAL A 2 -32.47 -33.00 -27.98
C VAL A 2 -33.00 -32.27 -26.73
N GLU A 3 -32.79 -32.85 -25.54
CA GLU A 3 -32.81 -32.18 -24.23
C GLU A 3 -31.54 -31.33 -24.02
N PRO A 4 -31.34 -30.54 -22.94
CA PRO A 4 -32.25 -29.95 -21.95
C PRO A 4 -32.09 -28.41 -21.88
N SER A 5 -33.05 -27.72 -21.25
CA SER A 5 -32.91 -26.31 -20.86
C SER A 5 -32.27 -26.22 -19.47
N ASP A 6 -30.95 -26.15 -19.40
CA ASP A 6 -30.21 -25.80 -18.19
C ASP A 6 -28.94 -25.08 -18.61
N CYS A 7 -28.89 -23.76 -18.39
CA CYS A 7 -27.71 -22.94 -18.08
C CYS A 7 -27.99 -21.47 -18.40
N ASP A 8 -28.92 -20.86 -17.68
CA ASP A 8 -28.87 -19.41 -17.45
C ASP A 8 -28.59 -19.21 -15.96
N ARG A 9 -27.41 -19.68 -15.53
CA ARG A 9 -26.79 -19.21 -14.28
C ARG A 9 -26.36 -17.79 -14.56
N GLY A 10 -27.28 -16.86 -14.30
CA GLY A 10 -27.09 -15.43 -14.49
C GLY A 10 -25.69 -15.02 -14.03
N LEU A 11 -24.90 -14.54 -14.98
CA LEU A 11 -23.72 -13.76 -14.68
C LEU A 11 -24.21 -12.59 -13.83
N GLU A 12 -23.90 -12.60 -12.53
CA GLU A 12 -24.15 -11.42 -11.71
C GLU A 12 -23.53 -10.22 -12.42
N PRO A 13 -24.25 -9.09 -12.53
CA PRO A 13 -23.72 -7.92 -13.20
C PRO A 13 -22.38 -7.54 -12.57
N ILE A 14 -21.33 -7.48 -13.39
CA ILE A 14 -19.96 -7.21 -12.94
C ILE A 14 -19.86 -5.77 -12.38
N GLU A 15 -20.71 -4.86 -12.86
CA GLU A 15 -20.77 -3.44 -12.44
C GLU A 15 -20.91 -3.25 -10.91
N PRO A 16 -21.86 -3.91 -10.21
CA PRO A 16 -21.93 -3.93 -8.75
C PRO A 16 -20.64 -4.36 -8.05
N MET A 17 -19.93 -5.36 -8.59
CA MET A 17 -18.64 -5.80 -8.03
C MET A 17 -17.57 -4.74 -8.26
N VAL A 18 -17.51 -4.13 -9.45
CA VAL A 18 -16.54 -3.07 -9.77
C VAL A 18 -16.71 -1.87 -8.84
N ASP A 19 -17.94 -1.43 -8.58
CA ASP A 19 -18.23 -0.34 -7.65
C ASP A 19 -17.85 -0.67 -6.21
N TYR A 20 -18.13 -1.90 -5.78
CA TYR A 20 -17.74 -2.39 -4.46
C TYR A 20 -16.22 -2.41 -4.29
N TYR A 21 -15.49 -2.97 -5.26
CA TYR A 21 -14.03 -3.02 -5.22
C TYR A 21 -13.41 -1.63 -5.34
N SER A 22 -13.97 -0.73 -6.15
CA SER A 22 -13.48 0.65 -6.27
C SER A 22 -13.62 1.42 -4.95
N ARG A 23 -14.75 1.27 -4.25
CA ARG A 23 -14.93 1.84 -2.90
C ARG A 23 -13.99 1.21 -1.88
N GLN A 24 -13.80 -0.11 -1.93
CA GLN A 24 -12.86 -0.80 -1.04
C GLN A 24 -11.41 -0.36 -1.27
N MET A 25 -10.98 -0.16 -2.51
CA MET A 25 -9.61 0.27 -2.81
C MET A 25 -9.34 1.68 -2.28
N GLY A 26 -10.30 2.60 -2.37
CA GLY A 26 -10.20 3.92 -1.75
C GLY A 26 -10.08 3.84 -0.21
N GLN A 27 -10.89 2.99 0.43
CA GLN A 27 -10.79 2.76 1.88
C GLN A 27 -9.49 2.08 2.28
N LEU A 28 -8.99 1.14 1.47
CA LEU A 28 -7.74 0.44 1.69
C LEU A 28 -6.55 1.40 1.62
N ALA A 29 -6.46 2.24 0.60
CA ALA A 29 -5.42 3.26 0.48
C ALA A 29 -5.41 4.21 1.69
N GLY A 30 -6.57 4.69 2.13
CA GLY A 30 -6.69 5.54 3.32
C GLY A 30 -6.22 4.84 4.60
N ARG A 31 -6.57 3.57 4.78
CA ARG A 31 -6.12 2.77 5.95
C ARG A 31 -4.61 2.51 5.90
N LEU A 32 -4.05 2.25 4.73
CA LEU A 32 -2.61 2.07 4.56
C LEU A 32 -1.84 3.35 4.83
N MET A 33 -2.33 4.51 4.37
CA MET A 33 -1.73 5.81 4.73
C MET A 33 -1.78 6.08 6.23
N ALA A 34 -2.91 5.81 6.89
CA ALA A 34 -3.03 5.96 8.34
C ALA A 34 -2.07 5.02 9.09
N ALA A 35 -1.95 3.76 8.66
CA ALA A 35 -1.00 2.80 9.23
C ALA A 35 0.46 3.25 9.04
N LEU A 36 0.78 3.80 7.87
CA LEU A 36 2.11 4.33 7.58
C LEU A 36 2.46 5.52 8.49
N SER A 37 1.52 6.44 8.70
CA SER A 37 1.68 7.57 9.62
C SER A 37 1.95 7.09 11.04
N LEU A 38 1.14 6.15 11.55
CA LEU A 38 1.31 5.60 12.90
C LEU A 38 2.68 4.93 13.10
N LEU A 39 3.18 4.24 12.08
CA LEU A 39 4.51 3.60 12.14
C LEU A 39 5.65 4.61 12.14
N VAL A 40 5.48 5.76 11.47
CA VAL A 40 6.44 6.88 11.51
C VAL A 40 6.39 7.56 12.87
N ASP A 41 5.19 7.87 13.38
CA ASP A 41 5.00 8.48 14.69
C ASP A 41 5.60 7.64 15.82
N LEU A 42 5.59 6.30 15.67
CA LEU A 42 6.21 5.39 16.61
C LEU A 42 7.74 5.49 16.63
N GLU A 43 8.37 5.68 15.47
CA GLU A 43 9.83 5.89 15.36
C GLU A 43 10.25 7.25 15.97
N ASP A 44 9.37 8.25 15.91
CA ASP A 44 9.60 9.58 16.50
C ASP A 44 9.21 9.65 17.99
N SER A 45 8.67 8.56 18.54
CA SER A 45 8.17 8.54 19.92
C SER A 45 9.28 8.52 20.96
N TYR A 46 9.01 9.14 22.10
CA TYR A 46 9.94 9.15 23.23
C TYR A 46 10.22 7.72 23.71
N GLY A 47 11.51 7.35 23.80
CA GLY A 47 11.94 6.02 24.22
C GLY A 47 12.05 4.99 23.09
N TRP A 48 11.85 5.40 21.83
CA TRP A 48 12.07 4.52 20.66
C TRP A 48 13.49 3.93 20.62
N ASP A 49 14.51 4.75 20.91
CA ASP A 49 15.91 4.29 20.95
C ASP A 49 16.18 3.25 22.04
N GLY A 50 15.35 3.21 23.09
CA GLY A 50 15.42 2.25 24.17
C GLY A 50 14.74 0.91 23.86
N GLN A 51 14.08 0.78 22.71
CA GLN A 51 13.41 -0.46 22.30
C GLN A 51 14.40 -1.54 21.88
N THR A 52 13.97 -2.80 21.99
CA THR A 52 14.78 -3.93 21.54
C THR A 52 15.06 -3.85 20.04
N THR A 53 16.20 -4.41 19.60
CA THR A 53 16.54 -4.48 18.18
C THR A 53 15.43 -5.15 17.36
N GLN A 54 14.85 -6.24 17.88
CA GLN A 54 13.74 -6.93 17.23
C GLN A 54 12.51 -6.04 17.05
N ALA A 55 12.15 -5.23 18.06
CA ALA A 55 11.00 -4.32 17.95
C ALA A 55 11.25 -3.24 16.89
N ARG A 56 12.46 -2.67 16.86
CA ARG A 56 12.86 -1.66 15.86
C ARG A 56 12.85 -2.20 14.44
N GLU A 57 13.38 -3.40 14.24
CA GLU A 57 13.34 -4.09 12.94
C GLU A 57 11.91 -4.42 12.51
N THR A 58 11.06 -4.89 13.43
CA THR A 58 9.66 -5.22 13.13
C THR A 58 8.89 -4.01 12.60
N VAL A 59 9.05 -2.85 13.23
CA VAL A 59 8.41 -1.60 12.79
C VAL A 59 8.98 -1.13 11.46
N ARG A 60 10.30 -1.20 11.27
CA ARG A 60 10.96 -0.89 9.99
C ARG A 60 10.41 -1.75 8.84
N TYR A 61 10.31 -3.06 9.04
CA TYR A 61 9.76 -3.99 8.04
C TYR A 61 8.27 -3.75 7.80
N SER A 62 7.49 -3.50 8.86
CA SER A 62 6.06 -3.20 8.75
C SER A 62 5.83 -1.94 7.91
N ARG A 63 6.66 -0.91 8.09
CA ARG A 63 6.60 0.33 7.31
C ARG A 63 6.91 0.07 5.82
N LEU A 64 7.96 -0.69 5.54
CA LEU A 64 8.32 -1.05 4.17
C LEU A 64 7.21 -1.86 3.47
N LEU A 65 6.61 -2.79 4.19
CA LEU A 65 5.48 -3.58 3.70
C LEU A 65 4.28 -2.68 3.36
N VAL A 66 3.87 -1.82 4.29
CA VAL A 66 2.72 -0.92 4.10
C VAL A 66 2.97 0.04 2.93
N ALA A 67 4.17 0.63 2.83
CA ALA A 67 4.54 1.48 1.70
C ALA A 67 4.51 0.72 0.36
N SER A 68 4.99 -0.52 0.34
CA SER A 68 4.97 -1.37 -0.87
C SER A 68 3.54 -1.68 -1.32
N VAL A 69 2.65 -2.02 -0.39
CA VAL A 69 1.24 -2.28 -0.71
C VAL A 69 0.54 -1.00 -1.17
N LEU A 70 0.81 0.13 -0.53
CA LEU A 70 0.24 1.42 -0.94
C LEU A 70 0.65 1.78 -2.37
N ARG A 71 1.91 1.51 -2.76
CA ARG A 71 2.38 1.70 -4.14
C ARG A 71 1.64 0.82 -5.15
N ILE A 72 1.40 -0.45 -4.80
CA ILE A 72 0.63 -1.38 -5.65
C ILE A 72 -0.81 -0.88 -5.82
N VAL A 73 -1.45 -0.46 -4.72
CA VAL A 73 -2.81 0.09 -4.76
C VAL A 73 -2.87 1.38 -5.57
N ALA A 74 -1.89 2.28 -5.41
CA ALA A 74 -1.80 3.51 -6.18
C ALA A 74 -1.58 3.26 -7.69
N ALA A 75 -0.81 2.24 -8.05
CA ALA A 75 -0.61 1.84 -9.44
C ALA A 75 -1.85 1.22 -10.09
N GLN A 76 -2.80 0.73 -9.30
CA GLN A 76 -4.07 0.15 -9.76
C GLN A 76 -5.21 1.17 -9.84
N ALA A 77 -5.04 2.38 -9.29
CA ALA A 77 -6.01 3.45 -9.48
C ALA A 77 -6.01 3.86 -10.96
N PRO A 78 -7.18 3.97 -11.62
CA PRO A 78 -7.24 4.43 -13.00
C PRO A 78 -6.53 5.78 -13.10
N GLN A 79 -5.57 5.88 -14.03
CA GLN A 79 -4.80 7.08 -14.32
C GLN A 79 -5.72 8.21 -14.81
N GLY A 80 -6.38 8.84 -13.85
CA GLY A 80 -7.36 9.88 -14.05
C GLY A 80 -7.25 10.92 -12.93
N ASP A 81 -6.05 11.14 -12.40
CA ASP A 81 -5.65 12.45 -11.92
C ASP A 81 -4.14 12.50 -11.71
N GLU A 82 -3.49 13.50 -12.28
CA GLU A 82 -2.07 13.81 -12.18
C GLU A 82 -1.71 14.35 -10.79
N THR A 83 -1.99 13.60 -9.73
CA THR A 83 -1.40 13.90 -8.43
C THR A 83 -0.14 13.07 -8.27
N GLY A 84 1.00 13.74 -8.32
CA GLY A 84 2.36 13.19 -8.20
C GLY A 84 2.68 12.49 -6.88
N LEU A 85 1.69 11.87 -6.24
CA LEU A 85 1.81 11.07 -5.03
C LEU A 85 2.64 9.80 -5.30
N ALA A 86 2.43 9.12 -6.43
CA ALA A 86 3.24 7.97 -6.81
C ALA A 86 4.72 8.35 -7.02
N GLY A 87 4.96 9.49 -7.67
CA GLY A 87 6.30 10.05 -7.84
C GLY A 87 6.93 10.52 -6.52
N ALA A 88 6.15 11.12 -5.62
CA ALA A 88 6.63 11.57 -4.31
C ALA A 88 7.01 10.40 -3.40
N ILE A 89 6.26 9.28 -3.46
CA ILE A 89 6.59 8.05 -2.73
C ILE A 89 7.90 7.44 -3.28
N ASP A 90 8.06 7.42 -4.62
CA ASP A 90 9.28 6.94 -5.26
C ASP A 90 10.51 7.78 -4.92
N ASP A 91 10.41 9.11 -5.00
CA ASP A 91 11.50 10.02 -4.65
C ASP A 91 11.93 9.89 -3.19
N THR A 92 10.96 9.68 -2.28
CA THR A 92 11.24 9.54 -0.84
C THR A 92 11.96 8.23 -0.52
N LEU A 93 11.61 7.15 -1.21
CA LEU A 93 12.28 5.86 -1.06
C LEU A 93 13.66 5.88 -1.72
N GLN A 94 13.78 6.43 -2.93
CA GLN A 94 15.04 6.53 -3.67
C GLN A 94 16.10 7.30 -2.88
N ARG A 95 15.77 8.48 -2.35
CA ARG A 95 16.70 9.27 -1.51
C ARG A 95 17.17 8.51 -0.27
N ARG A 96 16.35 7.63 0.29
CA ARG A 96 16.72 6.83 1.47
C ARG A 96 17.57 5.61 1.12
N PHE A 97 17.38 5.00 -0.05
CA PHE A 97 18.30 3.97 -0.55
C PHE A 97 19.67 4.55 -0.88
N ASP A 98 19.72 5.73 -1.50
CA ASP A 98 20.98 6.41 -1.82
C ASP A 98 21.72 6.85 -0.53
N HIS A 99 20.98 7.28 0.50
CA HIS A 99 21.56 7.62 1.79
C HIS A 99 22.12 6.40 2.53
N GLN A 100 21.47 5.22 2.44
CA GLN A 100 21.96 3.99 3.06
C GLN A 100 23.18 3.39 2.34
N ASN A 101 23.32 3.62 1.03
CA ASN A 101 24.49 3.17 0.27
C ASN A 101 25.69 4.12 0.36
N GLY A 102 25.48 5.40 0.71
CA GLY A 102 26.55 6.39 0.87
C GLY A 102 27.33 6.32 2.19
N GLU A 103 26.89 5.51 3.16
CA GLU A 103 27.55 5.36 4.47
C GLU A 103 28.57 4.19 4.52
N HIS A 104 28.87 3.53 3.39
CA HIS A 104 29.88 2.46 3.31
C HIS A 104 31.22 2.87 2.65
N GLU A 105 31.42 4.15 2.31
CA GLU A 105 32.66 4.64 1.68
C GLU A 105 33.38 5.78 2.45
N ARG A 106 33.50 5.68 3.78
CA ARG A 106 34.50 6.47 4.53
C ARG A 106 35.23 5.66 5.58
#